data_AF-A0A1M4MNT3-F1
#
_entry.id   AF-A0A1M4MNT3-F1
#
_cell.length_a   1.000
_cell.length_b   1.000
_cell.length_c   1.000
_cell.angle_alpha   90.00
_cell.angle_beta   90.00
_cell.angle_gamma   90.00
#
_symmetry.space_group_name_H-M   'P 1'
#
loop_
_entity.id
_entity.type
_entity.pdbx_description
1 polymer ?
#
loop_
_entity_poly.entity_id
_entity_poly.type
_entity_poly.pdbx_seq_one_letter_code
_entity_poly.pdbx_strand_id
1 'polypeptide(L)'
;MIDPSVSYDIATGVGTVAGKELVVQTIRSMVKHIGNLQKTLESGFKIEGQQMTIMCSDGIQKYSLSLTPKRGLFGNPKSVDFPHGVPLRVELTQMRGLCPLFDCVERTIDGFSINLTELDPGELYILDVEYRFEDHRLMDSLVERIIPRDVPRNPDEDIREYEMSAQLKHLDVLRQKYFNVNLRDLEFSVDVSVYQDINTKVPGIFRQQLEALVELSKKKGRSEGYKLWRRLYQLQQKEYGGDTMDILENMYDLFTPGRFRRYIDIRKDFTYLNCSRGSDYYDNLPFPTWPKSMKVISKTDLNYNKPAAEGLLVYNQADFVSEIERLFKLETIK
;
A
#
# COMPACT_ATOMS: atom_id res chain seq x y z
N MET A 1 9.01 -25.10 5.08
CA MET A 1 10.20 -24.95 5.94
C MET A 1 11.33 -24.60 4.99
N ILE A 2 11.55 -23.31 4.72
CA ILE A 2 12.57 -22.86 3.77
C ILE A 2 13.87 -22.73 4.55
N ASP A 3 14.91 -23.35 4.02
CA ASP A 3 16.25 -23.41 4.57
C ASP A 3 16.86 -21.99 4.70
N PRO A 4 17.28 -21.54 5.90
CA PRO A 4 17.92 -20.24 6.09
C PRO A 4 19.35 -20.16 5.54
N SER A 5 19.85 -21.21 4.86
CA SER A 5 21.24 -21.29 4.38
C SER A 5 21.44 -21.21 2.86
N VAL A 6 20.47 -20.72 2.08
CA VAL A 6 20.76 -20.38 0.67
C VAL A 6 21.58 -19.07 0.62
N SER A 7 22.86 -19.20 0.97
CA SER A 7 23.88 -18.24 0.61
C SER A 7 24.04 -18.28 -0.90
N TYR A 8 23.62 -17.22 -1.58
CA TYR A 8 24.11 -16.99 -2.93
C TYR A 8 25.60 -16.68 -2.84
N ASP A 9 26.42 -17.56 -3.43
CA ASP A 9 27.84 -17.33 -3.66
C ASP A 9 28.01 -16.04 -4.47
N ILE A 10 28.44 -14.98 -3.80
CA ILE A 10 28.78 -13.72 -4.45
C ILE A 10 30.27 -13.79 -4.82
N ALA A 11 30.52 -13.96 -6.11
CA ALA A 11 31.83 -13.94 -6.72
C ALA A 11 32.66 -12.69 -6.33
N THR A 12 33.82 -12.95 -5.73
CA THR A 12 35.09 -12.22 -5.78
C THR A 12 35.06 -10.69 -6.04
N GLY A 13 35.07 -9.92 -4.94
CA GLY A 13 36.12 -8.94 -4.63
C GLY A 13 36.08 -7.53 -5.25
N VAL A 14 35.55 -7.32 -6.46
CA VAL A 14 35.59 -5.99 -7.12
C VAL A 14 34.21 -5.54 -7.63
N GLY A 15 33.38 -6.47 -8.12
CA GLY A 15 32.00 -6.18 -8.55
C GLY A 15 31.03 -5.86 -7.41
N THR A 16 31.30 -6.34 -6.20
CA THR A 16 30.47 -6.10 -5.01
C THR A 16 30.56 -4.67 -4.50
N VAL A 17 31.71 -4.01 -4.64
CA VAL A 17 31.92 -2.64 -4.17
C VAL A 17 31.23 -1.64 -5.09
N ALA A 18 31.36 -1.82 -6.41
CA ALA A 18 30.67 -0.99 -7.39
C ALA A 18 29.14 -1.15 -7.35
N GLY A 19 28.65 -2.40 -7.19
CA GLY A 19 27.23 -2.67 -7.01
C GLY A 19 26.65 -2.08 -5.71
N LYS A 20 27.40 -2.16 -4.60
CA LYS A 20 27.02 -1.50 -3.34
C LYS A 20 27.01 0.02 -3.48
N GLU A 21 28.01 0.63 -4.12
CA GLU A 21 28.06 2.08 -4.29
C GLU A 21 26.94 2.59 -5.20
N LEU A 22 26.58 1.84 -6.26
CA LEU A 22 25.44 2.18 -7.12
C LEU A 22 24.11 2.11 -6.37
N VAL A 23 23.88 1.04 -5.60
CA VAL A 23 22.70 0.88 -4.74
C VAL A 23 22.63 1.98 -3.69
N VAL A 24 23.77 2.30 -3.07
CA VAL A 24 23.91 3.41 -2.12
C VAL A 24 23.59 4.73 -2.79
N GLN A 25 24.05 4.96 -4.02
CA GLN A 25 23.76 6.16 -4.80
C GLN A 25 22.29 6.23 -5.22
N THR A 26 21.65 5.11 -5.53
CA THR A 26 20.21 5.03 -5.82
C THR A 26 19.38 5.33 -4.57
N ILE A 27 19.69 4.71 -3.43
CA ILE A 27 19.05 5.03 -2.15
C ILE A 27 19.31 6.49 -1.74
N ARG A 28 20.53 7.01 -1.95
CA ARG A 28 20.92 8.39 -1.62
C ARG A 28 20.33 9.42 -2.57
N SER A 29 20.18 9.12 -3.86
CA SER A 29 19.58 10.00 -4.87
C SER A 29 18.07 10.07 -4.74
N MET A 30 17.43 8.97 -4.35
CA MET A 30 16.00 8.91 -4.02
C MET A 30 15.68 9.63 -2.71
N VAL A 31 16.67 9.73 -1.82
CA VAL A 31 16.59 10.38 -0.51
C VAL A 31 17.42 11.68 -0.50
N LYS A 32 17.34 12.43 -1.61
CA LYS A 32 18.12 13.65 -1.91
C LYS A 32 18.09 14.68 -0.78
N HIS A 33 16.96 14.77 -0.07
CA HIS A 33 16.78 15.70 1.03
C HIS A 33 17.63 15.36 2.26
N ILE A 34 17.82 14.08 2.63
CA ILE A 34 18.68 13.73 3.79
C ILE A 34 20.13 14.05 3.52
N GLY A 35 20.66 13.63 2.36
CA GLY A 35 22.10 13.76 2.09
C GLY A 35 22.57 15.21 2.18
N ASN A 36 21.70 16.14 1.77
CA ASN A 36 21.95 17.58 1.91
C ASN A 36 21.65 18.08 3.33
N LEU A 37 20.56 17.63 3.95
CA LEU A 37 20.22 17.95 5.35
C LEU A 37 21.38 17.61 6.30
N GLN A 38 21.97 16.42 6.18
CA GLN A 38 23.08 15.98 7.01
C GLN A 38 24.31 16.88 6.85
N LYS A 39 24.74 17.11 5.60
CA LYS A 39 25.92 17.95 5.30
C LYS A 39 25.76 19.37 5.84
N THR A 40 24.56 19.93 5.71
CA THR A 40 24.27 21.28 6.18
C THR A 40 24.21 21.32 7.71
N LEU A 41 23.62 20.32 8.38
CA LEU A 41 23.58 20.21 9.84
C LEU A 41 24.96 20.03 10.46
N GLU A 42 25.84 19.30 9.80
CA GLU A 42 27.22 19.07 10.26
C GLU A 42 28.01 20.37 10.43
N SER A 43 27.58 21.50 9.86
CA SER A 43 28.20 22.81 10.09
C SER A 43 27.98 23.34 11.53
N GLY A 44 26.77 23.18 12.08
CA GLY A 44 26.38 23.69 13.40
C GLY A 44 26.23 22.62 14.49
N PHE A 45 26.08 21.36 14.10
CA PHE A 45 25.79 20.25 15.02
C PHE A 45 26.77 19.09 14.85
N LYS A 46 26.99 18.37 15.96
CA LYS A 46 27.47 16.99 15.94
C LYS A 46 26.25 16.08 15.87
N ILE A 47 26.19 15.21 14.87
CA ILE A 47 25.11 14.25 14.68
C ILE A 47 25.47 12.98 15.46
N GLU A 48 24.70 12.66 16.49
CA GLU A 48 24.91 11.50 17.37
C GLU A 48 24.16 10.25 16.85
N GLY A 49 23.05 10.44 16.13
CA GLY A 49 22.24 9.34 15.63
C GLY A 49 21.23 9.79 14.59
N GLN A 50 20.83 8.86 13.73
CA GLN A 50 19.85 9.12 12.67
C GLN A 50 18.91 7.94 12.45
N GLN A 51 17.61 8.23 12.43
CA GLN A 51 16.56 7.27 12.12
C GLN A 51 15.74 7.77 10.94
N MET A 52 15.40 6.85 10.04
CA MET A 52 14.46 7.10 8.96
C MET A 52 13.20 6.29 9.19
N THR A 53 12.05 6.93 9.09
CA THR A 53 10.73 6.28 9.11
C THR A 53 9.98 6.64 7.84
N ILE A 54 9.51 5.65 7.10
CA ILE A 54 8.70 5.85 5.91
C ILE A 54 7.29 5.36 6.25
N MET A 55 6.33 6.28 6.27
CA MET A 55 4.90 5.99 6.40
C MET A 55 4.38 5.75 4.98
N CYS A 56 4.33 4.48 4.57
CA CYS A 56 4.12 4.10 3.18
C CYS A 56 2.73 4.49 2.67
N SER A 57 1.68 4.26 3.45
CA SER A 57 0.30 4.65 3.09
C SER A 57 0.11 6.16 2.94
N ASP A 58 0.83 6.96 3.75
CA ASP A 58 0.67 8.42 3.75
C ASP A 58 1.59 9.12 2.73
N GLY A 59 2.55 8.40 2.15
CA GLY A 59 3.57 9.00 1.30
C GLY A 59 4.49 9.97 2.05
N ILE A 60 4.68 9.77 3.36
CA ILE A 60 5.47 10.64 4.23
C ILE A 60 6.76 9.94 4.65
N GLN A 61 7.85 10.68 4.56
CA GLN A 61 9.16 10.28 5.04
C GLN A 61 9.58 11.19 6.19
N LYS A 62 9.77 10.59 7.37
CA LYS A 62 10.22 11.25 8.58
C LYS A 62 11.68 10.93 8.85
N TYR A 63 12.46 11.97 9.12
CA TYR A 63 13.83 11.87 9.60
C TYR A 63 13.90 12.36 11.02
N SER A 64 14.47 11.54 11.89
CA SER A 64 14.73 11.88 13.28
C SER A 64 16.23 11.88 13.50
N LEU A 65 16.79 13.05 13.80
CA LEU A 65 18.22 13.25 13.99
C LEU A 65 18.48 13.62 15.44
N SER A 66 19.38 12.89 16.09
CA SER A 66 19.90 13.23 17.42
C SER A 66 21.12 14.12 17.24
N LEU A 67 21.06 15.35 17.75
CA LEU A 67 22.00 16.43 17.44
C LEU A 67 22.50 17.09 18.72
N THR A 68 23.80 17.41 18.77
CA THR A 68 24.42 18.21 19.82
C THR A 68 25.00 19.48 19.21
N PRO A 69 24.64 20.70 19.68
CA PRO A 69 25.20 21.94 19.15
C PRO A 69 26.72 21.98 19.35
N LYS A 70 27.47 22.34 18.29
CA LYS A 70 28.92 22.49 18.38
C LYS A 70 29.26 23.78 19.14
N ARG A 71 30.26 23.73 20.02
CA ARG A 71 30.96 24.93 20.50
C ARG A 71 32.06 25.28 19.52
N GLY A 72 31.90 26.38 18.79
CA GLY A 72 32.93 26.96 17.94
C GLY A 72 34.04 27.61 18.77
N LEU A 73 35.29 27.46 18.32
CA LEU A 73 36.45 28.23 18.80
C LEU A 73 36.46 29.67 18.23
N PHE A 74 35.74 29.91 17.13
CA PHE A 74 35.63 31.21 16.43
C PHE A 74 34.17 31.49 16.07
N GLY A 75 33.36 31.93 17.04
CA GLY A 75 31.96 32.30 16.85
C GLY A 75 31.04 31.11 16.52
N ASN A 76 30.01 30.89 17.33
CA ASN A 76 28.97 29.94 16.95
C ASN A 76 28.15 30.53 15.79
N PRO A 77 27.85 29.77 14.73
CA PRO A 77 26.83 30.19 13.78
C PRO A 77 25.55 30.51 14.56
N LYS A 78 24.92 31.65 14.27
CA LYS A 78 23.67 32.04 14.94
C LYS A 78 22.51 31.17 14.48
N SER A 79 22.53 30.73 13.24
CA SER A 79 21.53 29.85 12.66
C SER A 79 22.17 28.87 11.69
N VAL A 80 21.42 27.81 11.37
CA VAL A 80 21.73 26.89 10.27
C VAL A 80 20.54 26.83 9.34
N ASP A 81 20.74 27.25 8.09
CA ASP A 81 19.69 27.30 7.07
C ASP A 81 19.68 26.04 6.20
N PHE A 82 18.48 25.52 5.91
CA PHE A 82 18.25 24.31 5.13
C PHE A 82 17.42 24.62 3.88
N PRO A 83 18.04 25.14 2.80
CA PRO A 83 17.35 25.52 1.57
C PRO A 83 17.13 24.32 0.63
N HIS A 84 16.59 23.23 1.18
CA HIS A 84 16.52 21.93 0.48
C HIS A 84 15.11 21.36 0.48
N GLY A 85 14.13 22.17 0.09
CA GLY A 85 12.75 21.77 -0.08
C GLY A 85 11.91 22.05 1.18
N VAL A 86 10.64 22.33 0.96
CA VAL A 86 9.70 22.73 2.01
C VAL A 86 9.20 21.49 2.76
N PRO A 87 9.51 21.34 4.05
CA PRO A 87 9.03 20.22 4.85
C PRO A 87 7.54 20.37 5.20
N LEU A 88 6.85 19.25 5.35
CA LEU A 88 5.49 19.19 5.90
C LEU A 88 5.50 19.62 7.38
N ARG A 89 6.47 19.09 8.12
CA ARG A 89 6.69 19.35 9.54
C ARG A 89 8.18 19.43 9.84
N VAL A 90 8.53 20.35 10.73
CA VAL A 90 9.85 20.43 11.36
C VAL A 90 9.61 20.67 12.83
N GLU A 91 10.29 19.92 13.68
CA GLU A 91 10.20 20.06 15.12
C GLU A 91 11.55 19.78 15.75
N LEU A 92 11.95 20.68 16.65
CA LEU A 92 13.15 20.51 17.47
C LEU A 92 12.71 20.27 18.91
N THR A 93 13.18 19.20 19.54
CA THR A 93 12.83 18.83 20.91
C THR A 93 14.09 18.68 21.76
N GLN A 94 14.10 19.31 22.94
CA GLN A 94 15.17 19.09 23.92
C GLN A 94 14.96 17.77 24.65
N MET A 95 15.98 16.90 24.67
CA MET A 95 15.83 15.54 25.21
C MET A 95 15.63 15.48 26.72
N ARG A 96 16.30 16.34 27.48
CA ARG A 96 16.29 16.29 28.96
C ARG A 96 14.89 16.51 29.55
N GLY A 97 14.06 17.33 28.90
CA GLY A 97 12.71 17.65 29.34
C GLY A 97 11.61 17.21 28.37
N LEU A 98 11.96 16.61 27.23
CA LEU A 98 11.05 16.34 26.11
C LEU A 98 10.25 17.60 25.71
N CYS A 99 10.90 18.76 25.78
CA CYS A 99 10.26 20.04 25.54
C CYS A 99 10.43 20.42 24.05
N PRO A 100 9.33 20.62 23.30
CA PRO A 100 9.43 21.15 21.95
C PRO A 100 9.87 22.62 21.99
N LEU A 101 10.74 22.99 21.05
CA LEU A 101 11.34 24.31 20.91
C LEU A 101 10.81 24.98 19.64
N PHE A 102 9.57 25.47 19.70
CA PHE A 102 8.88 26.04 18.55
C PHE A 102 9.56 27.29 18.00
N ASP A 103 10.08 28.15 18.88
CA ASP A 103 10.70 29.43 18.51
C ASP A 103 12.11 29.27 17.92
N CYS A 104 12.71 28.07 18.02
CA CYS A 104 14.03 27.79 17.47
C CYS A 104 13.99 27.34 16.02
N VAL A 105 12.81 27.13 15.43
CA VAL A 105 12.64 26.64 14.07
C VAL A 105 11.79 27.61 13.26
N GLU A 106 12.40 28.22 12.25
CA GLU A 106 11.73 29.13 11.33
C GLU A 106 11.57 28.46 9.97
N ARG A 107 10.35 28.47 9.40
CA ARG A 107 10.14 27.98 8.03
C ARG A 107 10.55 29.06 7.03
N THR A 108 11.29 28.68 5.99
CA THR A 108 11.69 29.57 4.89
C THR A 108 10.91 29.23 3.62
N ILE A 109 11.07 30.03 2.58
CA ILE A 109 10.44 29.81 1.27
C ILE A 109 10.92 28.50 0.62
N ASP A 110 12.15 28.10 0.92
CA ASP A 110 12.86 26.97 0.33
C ASP A 110 13.19 25.85 1.33
N GLY A 111 12.74 25.96 2.58
CA GLY A 111 12.95 24.96 3.62
C GLY A 111 12.74 25.49 5.04
N PHE A 112 13.79 25.45 5.87
CA PHE A 112 13.72 25.92 7.26
C PHE A 112 15.08 26.36 7.78
N SER A 113 15.10 27.11 8.88
CA SER A 113 16.30 27.52 9.62
C SER A 113 16.16 27.11 11.08
N ILE A 114 17.29 26.74 11.70
CA ILE A 114 17.36 26.49 13.15
C ILE A 114 18.18 27.60 13.79
N ASN A 115 17.57 28.34 14.71
CA ASN A 115 18.28 29.31 15.54
C ASN A 115 19.07 28.57 16.64
N LEU A 116 20.37 28.80 16.69
CA LEU A 116 21.30 28.18 17.64
C LEU A 116 21.54 29.02 18.90
N THR A 117 21.10 30.29 18.94
CA THR A 117 21.38 31.19 20.08
C THR A 117 20.69 30.73 21.35
N GLU A 118 19.53 30.10 21.22
CA GLU A 118 18.70 29.62 22.32
C GLU A 118 19.01 28.15 22.70
N LEU A 119 20.00 27.52 22.05
CA LEU A 119 20.34 26.12 22.31
C LEU A 119 21.51 26.03 23.29
N ASP A 120 21.31 25.21 24.32
CA ASP A 120 22.32 24.90 25.32
C ASP A 120 23.45 24.08 24.70
N PRO A 121 24.71 24.57 24.73
CA PRO A 121 25.81 23.85 24.14
C PRO A 121 26.10 22.54 24.90
N GLY A 122 26.19 21.43 24.17
CA GLY A 122 26.45 20.11 24.74
C GLY A 122 25.19 19.34 25.18
N GLU A 123 24.02 19.98 25.14
CA GLU A 123 22.73 19.28 25.33
C GLU A 123 22.31 18.54 24.05
N LEU A 124 21.55 17.47 24.23
CA LEU A 124 21.05 16.63 23.14
C LEU A 124 19.67 17.10 22.71
N TYR A 125 19.49 17.25 21.40
CA TYR A 125 18.23 17.60 20.77
C TYR A 125 17.82 16.54 19.76
N ILE A 126 16.51 16.39 19.55
CA ILE A 126 15.94 15.64 18.45
C ILE A 126 15.37 16.63 17.45
N LEU A 127 15.87 16.57 16.21
CA LEU A 127 15.26 17.24 15.06
C LEU A 127 14.44 16.21 14.28
N ASP A 128 13.13 16.42 14.25
CA ASP A 128 12.19 15.68 13.43
C ASP A 128 11.82 16.50 12.19
N VAL A 129 12.05 15.94 11.01
CA VAL A 129 11.72 16.57 9.72
C VAL A 129 10.90 15.62 8.87
N GLU A 130 9.75 16.07 8.39
CA GLU A 130 8.84 15.28 7.56
C GLU A 130 8.73 15.87 6.15
N TYR A 131 8.91 15.02 5.14
CA TYR A 131 8.73 15.36 3.73
C TYR A 131 7.74 14.42 3.07
N ARG A 132 7.07 14.90 2.03
CA ARG A 132 6.35 14.02 1.11
C ARG A 132 7.37 13.34 0.18
N PHE A 133 7.25 12.04 -0.03
CA PHE A 133 7.97 11.36 -1.10
C PHE A 133 6.98 11.00 -2.20
N GLU A 134 7.30 11.35 -3.44
CA GLU A 134 6.43 11.13 -4.61
C GLU A 134 6.87 9.93 -5.44
N ASP A 135 8.09 9.43 -5.23
CA ASP A 135 8.63 8.35 -6.05
C ASP A 135 8.11 6.98 -5.58
N HIS A 136 7.13 6.45 -6.31
CA HIS A 136 6.61 5.09 -6.13
C HIS A 136 7.70 4.01 -6.24
N ARG A 137 8.82 4.28 -6.95
CA ARG A 137 9.94 3.34 -7.12
C ARG A 137 10.85 3.25 -5.90
N LEU A 138 10.70 4.16 -4.93
CA LEU A 138 11.45 4.11 -3.68
C LEU A 138 11.21 2.78 -2.97
N MET A 139 9.95 2.33 -2.92
CA MET A 139 9.59 1.08 -2.27
C MET A 139 10.14 -0.14 -3.00
N ASP A 140 10.13 -0.14 -4.33
CA ASP A 140 10.71 -1.24 -5.13
C ASP A 140 12.22 -1.37 -4.93
N SER A 141 12.89 -0.25 -4.60
CA SER A 141 14.34 -0.20 -4.35
C SER A 141 14.69 -0.62 -2.91
N LEU A 142 13.82 -0.33 -1.95
CA LEU A 142 14.01 -0.64 -0.53
C LEU A 142 13.50 -2.02 -0.12
N VAL A 143 12.50 -2.54 -0.83
CA VAL A 143 11.78 -3.75 -0.46
C VAL A 143 11.68 -4.70 -1.64
N GLU A 144 11.96 -5.97 -1.38
CA GLU A 144 11.56 -7.06 -2.25
C GLU A 144 10.17 -7.53 -1.85
N ARG A 145 9.24 -7.52 -2.81
CA ARG A 145 7.84 -7.91 -2.59
C ARG A 145 7.52 -9.08 -3.51
N ILE A 146 7.01 -10.16 -2.92
CA ILE A 146 6.38 -11.24 -3.68
C ILE A 146 4.88 -11.07 -3.51
N ILE A 147 4.22 -10.70 -4.62
CA ILE A 147 2.78 -10.56 -4.72
C ILE A 147 2.30 -11.63 -5.71
N PRO A 148 1.42 -12.56 -5.31
CA PRO A 148 0.92 -13.59 -6.20
C PRO A 148 0.17 -12.94 -7.35
N ARG A 149 0.56 -13.31 -8.58
CA ARG A 149 -0.24 -13.07 -9.77
C ARG A 149 -1.13 -14.31 -9.93
N ASP A 150 -2.32 -14.26 -9.34
CA ASP A 150 -3.45 -15.17 -9.61
C ASP A 150 -3.30 -16.68 -9.33
N VAL A 151 -2.19 -17.19 -8.78
CA VAL A 151 -2.06 -18.63 -8.50
C VAL A 151 -2.33 -18.91 -7.02
N PRO A 152 -3.53 -19.40 -6.64
CA PRO A 152 -3.77 -19.85 -5.27
C PRO A 152 -2.91 -21.06 -4.96
N ARG A 153 -2.39 -21.14 -3.74
CA ARG A 153 -1.56 -22.25 -3.26
C ARG A 153 -2.31 -23.57 -3.24
N ASN A 154 -3.61 -23.51 -2.96
CA ASN A 154 -4.50 -24.67 -2.91
C ASN A 154 -5.61 -24.50 -3.95
N PRO A 155 -5.79 -25.46 -4.89
CA PRO A 155 -6.91 -25.47 -5.81
C PRO A 155 -8.22 -26.02 -5.20
N ASP A 156 -8.25 -26.37 -3.90
CA ASP A 156 -9.48 -26.75 -3.21
C ASP A 156 -10.60 -25.71 -3.47
N GLU A 157 -11.78 -26.20 -3.86
CA GLU A 157 -12.90 -25.36 -4.33
C GLU A 157 -13.45 -24.41 -3.25
N ASP A 158 -13.17 -24.68 -1.98
CA ASP A 158 -13.77 -23.96 -0.85
C ASP A 158 -12.93 -22.77 -0.37
N ILE A 159 -11.60 -22.84 -0.49
CA ILE A 159 -10.66 -21.86 0.08
C ILE A 159 -9.49 -21.61 -0.88
N ARG A 160 -9.28 -20.33 -1.25
CA ARG A 160 -8.10 -19.90 -2.01
C ARG A 160 -7.11 -19.16 -1.12
N GLU A 161 -5.85 -19.58 -1.17
CA GLU A 161 -4.77 -18.98 -0.38
C GLU A 161 -3.72 -18.29 -1.27
N TYR A 162 -3.33 -17.08 -0.89
CA TYR A 162 -2.36 -16.24 -1.59
C TYR A 162 -1.20 -15.91 -0.64
N GLU A 163 0.01 -16.36 -0.95
CA GLU A 163 1.21 -16.10 -0.14
C GLU A 163 1.74 -14.69 -0.38
N MET A 164 2.00 -13.95 0.69
CA MET A 164 2.57 -12.61 0.61
C MET A 164 3.91 -12.61 1.32
N SER A 165 4.93 -12.02 0.72
CA SER A 165 6.19 -11.77 1.42
C SER A 165 6.78 -10.41 1.10
N ALA A 166 7.41 -9.83 2.11
CA ALA A 166 8.09 -8.55 2.05
C ALA A 166 9.45 -8.67 2.73
N GLN A 167 10.52 -8.18 2.11
CA GLN A 167 11.85 -8.18 2.70
C GLN A 167 12.61 -6.90 2.41
N LEU A 168 13.25 -6.32 3.43
CA LEU A 168 14.15 -5.19 3.27
C LEU A 168 15.38 -5.60 2.45
N LYS A 169 15.64 -4.88 1.36
CA LYS A 169 16.84 -5.03 0.54
C LYS A 169 18.03 -4.36 1.23
N HIS A 170 19.23 -4.86 0.95
CA HIS A 170 20.51 -4.22 1.31
C HIS A 170 20.66 -3.87 2.80
N LEU A 171 20.20 -4.75 3.70
CA LEU A 171 20.18 -4.52 5.14
C LEU A 171 21.53 -4.06 5.73
N ASP A 172 22.65 -4.63 5.27
CA ASP A 172 23.99 -4.25 5.72
C ASP A 172 24.34 -2.79 5.41
N VAL A 173 23.98 -2.33 4.20
CA VAL A 173 24.20 -0.96 3.75
C VAL A 173 23.34 0.01 4.56
N LEU A 174 22.08 -0.36 4.81
CA LEU A 174 21.17 0.43 5.61
C LEU A 174 21.71 0.58 7.04
N ARG A 175 22.12 -0.51 7.69
CA ARG A 175 22.68 -0.51 9.06
C ARG A 175 23.98 0.30 9.21
N GLN A 176 24.80 0.37 8.16
CA GLN A 176 26.01 1.20 8.16
C GLN A 176 25.70 2.70 8.11
N LYS A 177 24.54 3.08 7.55
CA LYS A 177 24.19 4.48 7.35
C LYS A 177 23.22 4.96 8.41
N TYR A 178 22.13 4.26 8.63
CA TYR A 178 21.08 4.68 9.56
C TYR A 178 21.11 3.82 10.81
N PHE A 179 20.88 4.44 11.97
CA PHE A 179 20.72 3.71 13.22
C PHE A 179 19.50 2.78 13.13
N ASN A 180 18.43 3.25 12.50
CA ASN A 180 17.25 2.45 12.22
C ASN A 180 16.53 2.93 10.96
N VAL A 181 15.95 1.99 10.22
CA VAL A 181 14.99 2.25 9.13
C VAL A 181 13.71 1.52 9.46
N ASN A 182 12.61 2.26 9.55
CA ASN A 182 11.28 1.73 9.79
C ASN A 182 10.39 2.01 8.58
N LEU A 183 9.89 0.97 7.96
CA LEU A 183 8.79 1.06 7.00
C LEU A 183 7.51 0.74 7.75
N ARG A 184 6.58 1.69 7.76
CA ARG A 184 5.27 1.55 8.40
C ARG A 184 4.18 1.47 7.36
N ASP A 185 3.20 0.61 7.63
CA ASP A 185 2.02 0.44 6.79
C ASP A 185 2.38 0.14 5.33
N LEU A 186 3.36 -0.75 5.12
CA LEU A 186 3.78 -1.17 3.78
C LEU A 186 2.65 -1.92 3.07
N GLU A 187 2.04 -1.27 2.08
CA GLU A 187 0.86 -1.82 1.40
C GLU A 187 1.17 -2.91 0.39
N PHE A 188 0.33 -3.95 0.41
CA PHE A 188 0.31 -5.08 -0.51
C PHE A 188 -1.07 -5.22 -1.11
N SER A 189 -1.14 -5.21 -2.45
CA SER A 189 -2.39 -5.40 -3.20
C SER A 189 -2.38 -6.79 -3.84
N VAL A 190 -3.37 -7.60 -3.51
CA VAL A 190 -3.60 -8.92 -4.13
C VAL A 190 -4.94 -8.87 -4.86
N ASP A 191 -4.93 -9.23 -6.14
CA ASP A 191 -6.16 -9.34 -6.93
C ASP A 191 -6.78 -10.73 -6.70
N VAL A 192 -7.91 -10.76 -5.98
CA VAL A 192 -8.69 -11.97 -5.74
C VAL A 192 -9.69 -12.12 -6.87
N SER A 193 -9.46 -13.08 -7.76
CA SER A 193 -10.37 -13.40 -8.87
C SER A 193 -11.69 -13.96 -8.35
N VAL A 194 -12.82 -13.32 -8.69
CA VAL A 194 -14.18 -13.70 -8.27
C VAL A 194 -15.10 -14.05 -9.45
N TYR A 195 -14.68 -13.73 -10.69
CA TYR A 195 -15.55 -13.87 -11.86
C TYR A 195 -15.98 -15.31 -12.15
N GLN A 196 -15.11 -16.30 -11.94
CA GLN A 196 -15.44 -17.71 -12.19
C GLN A 196 -16.50 -18.19 -11.20
N ASP A 197 -16.35 -17.77 -9.95
CA ASP A 197 -17.25 -18.10 -8.83
C ASP A 197 -18.66 -17.58 -9.13
N ILE A 198 -18.75 -16.35 -9.65
CA ILE A 198 -20.02 -15.74 -10.06
C ILE A 198 -20.56 -16.41 -11.32
N ASN A 199 -19.72 -16.64 -12.33
CA ASN A 199 -20.17 -17.14 -13.63
C ASN A 199 -20.64 -18.60 -13.61
N THR A 200 -20.24 -19.39 -12.63
CA THR A 200 -20.76 -20.75 -12.50
C THR A 200 -22.13 -20.79 -11.83
N LYS A 201 -22.52 -19.73 -11.11
CA LYS A 201 -23.73 -19.70 -10.27
C LYS A 201 -24.82 -18.78 -10.80
N VAL A 202 -24.47 -17.71 -11.50
CA VAL A 202 -25.44 -16.81 -12.12
C VAL A 202 -26.19 -17.54 -13.25
N PRO A 203 -27.53 -17.69 -13.17
CA PRO A 203 -28.32 -18.35 -14.20
C PRO A 203 -28.16 -17.68 -15.57
N GLY A 204 -28.06 -18.49 -16.64
CA GLY A 204 -27.93 -17.98 -18.01
C GLY A 204 -29.10 -17.08 -18.44
N ILE A 205 -30.29 -17.30 -17.88
CA ILE A 205 -31.49 -16.50 -18.12
C ILE A 205 -31.32 -15.07 -17.58
N PHE A 206 -30.75 -14.92 -16.38
CA PHE A 206 -30.45 -13.62 -15.79
C PHE A 206 -29.49 -12.82 -16.67
N ARG A 207 -28.45 -13.47 -17.21
CA ARG A 207 -27.52 -12.82 -18.17
C ARG A 207 -28.24 -12.35 -19.43
N GLN A 208 -29.10 -13.19 -20.00
CA GLN A 208 -29.88 -12.82 -21.18
C GLN A 208 -30.84 -11.64 -20.91
N GLN A 209 -31.40 -11.55 -19.71
CA GLN A 209 -32.24 -10.41 -19.30
C GLN A 209 -31.41 -9.13 -19.17
N LEU A 210 -30.23 -9.20 -18.54
CA LEU A 210 -29.29 -8.08 -18.45
C LEU A 210 -28.86 -7.57 -19.83
N GLU A 211 -28.48 -8.47 -20.72
CA GLU A 211 -28.11 -8.13 -22.11
C GLU A 211 -29.28 -7.47 -22.84
N ALA A 212 -30.51 -7.98 -22.68
CA ALA A 212 -31.70 -7.40 -23.28
C ALA A 212 -32.03 -6.00 -22.73
N LEU A 213 -31.88 -5.78 -21.41
CA LEU A 213 -32.06 -4.48 -20.77
C LEU A 213 -31.06 -3.45 -21.31
N VAL A 214 -29.79 -3.84 -21.45
CA VAL A 214 -28.74 -2.97 -21.99
C VAL A 214 -28.95 -2.68 -23.47
N GLU A 215 -29.39 -3.68 -24.22
CA GLU A 215 -29.74 -3.45 -25.62
C GLU A 215 -30.94 -2.53 -25.79
N LEU A 216 -31.91 -2.55 -24.88
CA LEU A 216 -33.04 -1.64 -24.85
C LEU A 216 -32.65 -0.21 -24.46
N SER A 217 -31.62 -0.03 -23.62
CA SER A 217 -31.16 1.30 -23.20
C SER A 217 -30.39 2.04 -24.30
N LYS A 218 -29.96 1.35 -25.36
CA LYS A 218 -29.32 1.95 -26.54
C LYS A 218 -30.38 2.57 -27.46
N LYS A 219 -30.05 3.68 -28.15
CA LYS A 219 -30.95 4.28 -29.15
C LYS A 219 -31.24 3.26 -30.27
N LYS A 220 -32.47 2.76 -30.34
CA LYS A 220 -32.93 1.82 -31.37
C LYS A 220 -34.22 2.29 -32.05
N GLY A 221 -34.46 1.79 -33.27
CA GLY A 221 -35.71 2.03 -34.00
C GLY A 221 -36.91 1.35 -33.33
N ARG A 222 -38.12 1.86 -33.59
CA ARG A 222 -39.38 1.42 -32.94
C ARG A 222 -39.64 -0.10 -33.01
N SER A 223 -39.30 -0.72 -34.15
CA SER A 223 -39.48 -2.17 -34.40
C SER A 223 -38.47 -3.03 -33.64
N GLU A 224 -37.21 -2.61 -33.57
CA GLU A 224 -36.15 -3.32 -32.83
C GLU A 224 -36.37 -3.24 -31.32
N GLY A 225 -36.77 -2.07 -30.82
CA GLY A 225 -37.13 -1.89 -29.41
C GLY A 225 -38.29 -2.80 -28.99
N TYR A 226 -39.34 -2.93 -29.82
CA TYR A 226 -40.47 -3.81 -29.53
C TYR A 226 -40.09 -5.30 -29.49
N LYS A 227 -39.22 -5.76 -30.40
CA LYS A 227 -38.71 -7.15 -30.39
C LYS A 227 -37.94 -7.47 -29.11
N LEU A 228 -37.10 -6.54 -28.66
CA LEU A 228 -36.31 -6.70 -27.44
C LEU A 228 -37.17 -6.66 -26.18
N TRP A 229 -38.17 -5.77 -26.14
CA TRP A 229 -39.13 -5.71 -25.05
C TRP A 229 -39.93 -7.01 -24.93
N ARG A 230 -40.40 -7.57 -26.07
CA ARG A 230 -41.07 -8.87 -26.10
C ARG A 230 -40.15 -10.00 -25.61
N ARG A 231 -38.88 -9.99 -26.01
CA ARG A 231 -37.87 -10.95 -25.55
C ARG A 231 -37.65 -10.83 -24.04
N LEU A 232 -37.52 -9.61 -23.51
CA LEU A 232 -37.37 -9.36 -22.08
C LEU A 232 -38.59 -9.88 -21.31
N TYR A 233 -39.80 -9.58 -21.78
CA TYR A 233 -41.04 -10.09 -21.19
C TYR A 233 -41.10 -11.63 -21.18
N GLN A 234 -40.71 -12.28 -22.27
CA GLN A 234 -40.62 -13.75 -22.34
C GLN A 234 -39.55 -14.32 -21.41
N LEU A 235 -38.44 -13.62 -21.21
CA LEU A 235 -37.38 -14.03 -20.30
C LEU A 235 -37.78 -13.82 -18.83
N GLN A 236 -38.56 -12.78 -18.52
CA GLN A 236 -39.12 -12.55 -17.18
C GLN A 236 -40.16 -13.60 -16.78
N GLN A 237 -40.78 -14.26 -17.75
CA GLN A 237 -41.65 -15.41 -17.51
C GLN A 237 -40.90 -16.71 -17.22
N LYS A 238 -39.56 -16.74 -17.37
CA LYS A 238 -38.74 -17.91 -17.02
C LYS A 238 -38.13 -17.70 -15.63
N GLU A 239 -38.39 -18.62 -14.72
CA GLU A 239 -38.08 -18.45 -13.30
C GLU A 239 -36.58 -18.60 -12.99
N TYR A 240 -36.03 -17.58 -12.34
CA TYR A 240 -35.09 -17.71 -11.23
C TYR A 240 -35.74 -16.99 -10.03
N GLY A 241 -35.33 -17.32 -8.81
CA GLY A 241 -35.99 -16.74 -7.64
C GLY A 241 -35.57 -15.29 -7.39
N GLY A 242 -36.48 -14.32 -7.50
CA GLY A 242 -36.27 -12.91 -7.11
C GLY A 242 -36.51 -11.89 -8.23
N ASP A 243 -36.57 -10.61 -7.87
CA ASP A 243 -36.62 -9.50 -8.82
C ASP A 243 -35.22 -9.17 -9.37
N THR A 244 -35.11 -8.89 -10.67
CA THR A 244 -33.83 -8.62 -11.34
C THR A 244 -33.08 -7.43 -10.72
N MET A 245 -33.78 -6.35 -10.37
CA MET A 245 -33.15 -5.14 -9.82
C MET A 245 -32.72 -5.37 -8.38
N ASP A 246 -33.54 -6.05 -7.57
CA ASP A 246 -33.18 -6.44 -6.21
C ASP A 246 -31.91 -7.32 -6.20
N ILE A 247 -31.83 -8.29 -7.11
CA ILE A 247 -30.63 -9.14 -7.24
C ILE A 247 -29.41 -8.31 -7.64
N LEU A 248 -29.55 -7.37 -8.57
CA LEU A 248 -28.45 -6.50 -8.97
C LEU A 248 -27.95 -5.60 -7.84
N GLU A 249 -28.87 -5.01 -7.06
CA GLU A 249 -28.52 -4.19 -5.90
C GLU A 249 -27.79 -5.02 -4.84
N ASN A 250 -28.31 -6.21 -4.51
CA ASN A 250 -27.66 -7.11 -3.57
C ASN A 250 -26.31 -7.61 -4.07
N MET A 251 -26.20 -7.95 -5.36
CA MET A 251 -24.91 -8.29 -5.97
C MET A 251 -23.93 -7.13 -5.87
N TYR A 252 -24.36 -5.89 -6.10
CA TYR A 252 -23.51 -4.72 -5.95
C TYR A 252 -23.02 -4.54 -4.50
N ASP A 253 -23.91 -4.70 -3.51
CA ASP A 253 -23.58 -4.63 -2.08
C ASP A 253 -22.51 -5.65 -1.68
N LEU A 254 -22.55 -6.88 -2.21
CA LEU A 254 -21.57 -7.93 -1.91
C LEU A 254 -20.12 -7.54 -2.22
N PHE A 255 -19.90 -6.67 -3.21
CA PHE A 255 -18.58 -6.19 -3.62
C PHE A 255 -18.20 -4.85 -2.98
N THR A 256 -19.00 -4.34 -2.04
CA THR A 256 -18.57 -3.21 -1.22
C THR A 256 -17.45 -3.65 -0.27
N PRO A 257 -16.52 -2.75 0.11
CA PRO A 257 -15.42 -3.14 0.97
C PRO A 257 -15.88 -3.71 2.33
N GLY A 258 -16.96 -3.15 2.88
CA GLY A 258 -17.52 -3.59 4.15
C GLY A 258 -18.12 -5.00 4.11
N ARG A 259 -18.74 -5.39 2.99
CA ARG A 259 -19.30 -6.74 2.81
C ARG A 259 -18.24 -7.73 2.41
N PHE A 260 -17.45 -7.43 1.38
CA PHE A 260 -16.48 -8.37 0.83
C PHE A 260 -15.40 -8.79 1.83
N ARG A 261 -15.02 -7.89 2.75
CA ARG A 261 -14.10 -8.18 3.86
C ARG A 261 -14.46 -9.45 4.64
N ARG A 262 -15.74 -9.81 4.74
CA ARG A 262 -16.19 -11.00 5.50
C ARG A 262 -15.65 -12.32 4.94
N TYR A 263 -15.32 -12.34 3.66
CA TYR A 263 -14.79 -13.52 2.96
C TYR A 263 -13.26 -13.54 2.93
N ILE A 264 -12.61 -12.57 3.58
CA ILE A 264 -11.16 -12.39 3.55
C ILE A 264 -10.61 -12.52 4.96
N ASP A 265 -9.65 -13.43 5.10
CA ASP A 265 -8.87 -13.61 6.31
C ASP A 265 -7.38 -13.37 5.98
N ILE A 266 -6.74 -12.46 6.72
CA ILE A 266 -5.32 -12.16 6.55
C ILE A 266 -4.59 -12.65 7.79
N ARG A 267 -3.60 -13.50 7.58
CA ARG A 267 -2.88 -14.22 8.64
C ARG A 267 -1.41 -13.79 8.72
N LYS A 268 -0.81 -14.10 9.86
CA LYS A 268 0.61 -13.87 10.20
C LYS A 268 0.97 -12.39 10.30
N ASP A 269 1.97 -11.93 9.55
CA ASP A 269 2.61 -10.62 9.74
C ASP A 269 1.84 -9.45 9.12
N PHE A 270 0.78 -9.75 8.37
CA PHE A 270 0.01 -8.77 7.62
C PHE A 270 -1.31 -8.47 8.32
N THR A 271 -1.87 -7.30 8.02
CA THR A 271 -3.18 -6.86 8.51
C THR A 271 -4.04 -6.35 7.38
N TYR A 272 -5.35 -6.58 7.45
CA TYR A 272 -6.30 -6.04 6.48
C TYR A 272 -6.34 -4.51 6.57
N LEU A 273 -6.19 -3.83 5.42
CA LEU A 273 -6.36 -2.40 5.32
C LEU A 273 -7.71 -2.05 4.67
N ASN A 274 -7.92 -2.49 3.42
CA ASN A 274 -9.12 -2.20 2.65
C ASN A 274 -9.26 -3.19 1.48
N CYS A 275 -10.32 -3.09 0.69
CA CYS A 275 -10.36 -3.67 -0.65
C CYS A 275 -11.11 -2.76 -1.62
N SER A 276 -10.86 -2.93 -2.90
CA SER A 276 -11.53 -2.17 -3.96
C SER A 276 -11.92 -3.08 -5.12
N ARG A 277 -12.98 -2.70 -5.82
CA ARG A 277 -13.43 -3.41 -7.02
C ARG A 277 -12.41 -3.25 -8.15
N GLY A 278 -12.12 -4.34 -8.84
CA GLY A 278 -11.39 -4.35 -10.11
C GLY A 278 -12.28 -3.90 -11.28
N SER A 279 -11.85 -4.20 -12.50
CA SER A 279 -12.70 -3.98 -13.69
C SER A 279 -13.95 -4.85 -13.64
N ASP A 280 -15.06 -4.31 -14.14
CA ASP A 280 -16.30 -5.06 -14.20
C ASP A 280 -16.23 -6.19 -15.23
N TYR A 281 -17.05 -7.23 -15.02
CA TYR A 281 -17.12 -8.36 -15.95
C TYR A 281 -17.63 -7.92 -17.32
N TYR A 282 -18.68 -7.10 -17.34
CA TYR A 282 -19.20 -6.50 -18.55
C TYR A 282 -18.74 -5.04 -18.69
N ASP A 283 -17.61 -4.85 -19.37
CA ASP A 283 -17.01 -3.52 -19.58
C ASP A 283 -17.87 -2.57 -20.46
N ASN A 284 -18.90 -3.10 -21.13
CA ASN A 284 -19.70 -2.40 -22.15
C ASN A 284 -21.11 -1.99 -21.68
N LEU A 285 -21.46 -2.20 -20.41
CA LEU A 285 -22.78 -1.82 -19.89
C LEU A 285 -22.73 -0.41 -19.29
N PRO A 286 -23.82 0.38 -19.39
CA PRO A 286 -23.87 1.74 -18.86
C PRO A 286 -24.04 1.81 -17.33
N PHE A 287 -23.99 0.67 -16.64
CA PHE A 287 -24.08 0.56 -15.18
C PHE A 287 -23.09 -0.51 -14.69
N PRO A 288 -22.55 -0.36 -13.46
CA PRO A 288 -21.60 -1.32 -12.92
C PRO A 288 -22.29 -2.67 -12.65
N THR A 289 -21.59 -3.76 -12.94
CA THR A 289 -22.10 -5.13 -12.69
C THR A 289 -21.38 -5.76 -11.51
N TRP A 290 -20.79 -6.95 -11.68
CA TRP A 290 -19.88 -7.54 -10.72
C TRP A 290 -18.45 -7.45 -11.26
N PRO A 291 -17.44 -7.29 -10.39
CA PRO A 291 -16.07 -7.15 -10.81
C PRO A 291 -15.49 -8.51 -11.25
N LYS A 292 -14.43 -8.46 -12.07
CA LYS A 292 -13.64 -9.64 -12.42
C LYS A 292 -12.81 -10.13 -11.22
N SER A 293 -12.27 -9.17 -10.47
CA SER A 293 -11.48 -9.38 -9.27
C SER A 293 -11.79 -8.33 -8.21
N MET A 294 -11.54 -8.68 -6.95
CA MET A 294 -11.48 -7.74 -5.84
C MET A 294 -10.02 -7.54 -5.46
N LYS A 295 -9.53 -6.31 -5.55
CA LYS A 295 -8.20 -5.95 -5.07
C LYS A 295 -8.24 -5.80 -3.56
N VAL A 296 -7.65 -6.76 -2.86
CA VAL A 296 -7.52 -6.72 -1.39
C VAL A 296 -6.20 -6.08 -1.03
N ILE A 297 -6.27 -5.08 -0.17
CA ILE A 297 -5.13 -4.31 0.31
C ILE A 297 -4.84 -4.71 1.75
N SER A 298 -3.64 -5.21 1.97
CA SER A 298 -3.09 -5.54 3.29
C SER A 298 -1.87 -4.69 3.57
N LYS A 299 -1.43 -4.65 4.83
CA LYS A 299 -0.25 -3.89 5.25
C LYS A 299 0.58 -4.62 6.29
N THR A 300 1.88 -4.34 6.30
CA THR A 300 2.85 -4.85 7.28
C THR A 300 3.88 -3.78 7.62
N ASP A 301 4.57 -3.93 8.75
CA ASP A 301 5.71 -3.10 9.11
C ASP A 301 7.01 -3.88 8.92
N LEU A 302 8.07 -3.19 8.48
CA LEU A 302 9.43 -3.74 8.37
C LEU A 302 10.44 -2.83 9.05
N ASN A 303 11.41 -3.43 9.73
CA ASN A 303 12.53 -2.72 10.35
C ASN A 303 13.74 -3.65 10.55
N TYR A 304 14.81 -3.21 11.20
CA TYR A 304 16.00 -4.04 11.37
C TYR A 304 15.83 -5.26 12.27
N ASN A 305 14.86 -5.24 13.19
CA ASN A 305 14.54 -6.36 14.07
C ASN A 305 13.58 -7.35 13.38
N LYS A 306 12.70 -6.84 12.51
CA LYS A 306 11.80 -7.60 11.65
C LYS A 306 12.03 -7.21 10.18
N PRO A 307 13.13 -7.67 9.55
CA PRO A 307 13.51 -7.23 8.21
C PRO A 307 12.73 -7.92 7.11
N ALA A 308 12.03 -9.01 7.43
CA ALA A 308 11.14 -9.73 6.54
C ALA A 308 9.80 -9.98 7.23
N ALA A 309 8.75 -10.06 6.41
CA ALA A 309 7.39 -10.40 6.81
C ALA A 309 6.82 -11.43 5.85
N GLU A 310 6.14 -12.43 6.40
CA GLU A 310 5.42 -13.45 5.64
C GLU A 310 3.95 -13.47 6.04
N GLY A 311 3.08 -13.60 5.04
CA GLY A 311 1.63 -13.50 5.17
C GLY A 311 0.90 -14.47 4.31
N LEU A 312 -0.36 -14.69 4.67
CA LEU A 312 -1.32 -15.43 3.85
C LEU A 312 -2.59 -14.61 3.79
N LEU A 313 -3.07 -14.35 2.58
CA LEU A 313 -4.44 -13.91 2.34
C LEU A 313 -5.26 -15.13 1.99
N VAL A 314 -6.33 -15.35 2.74
CA VAL A 314 -7.25 -16.47 2.58
C VAL A 314 -8.59 -15.91 2.13
N TYR A 315 -9.06 -16.36 0.98
CA TYR A 315 -10.37 -16.07 0.44
C TYR A 315 -11.27 -17.29 0.64
N ASN A 316 -12.29 -17.13 1.48
CA ASN A 316 -13.30 -18.16 1.72
C ASN A 316 -14.32 -18.14 0.56
N GLN A 317 -13.98 -18.90 -0.47
CA GLN A 317 -14.73 -18.97 -1.71
C GLN A 317 -16.10 -19.62 -1.49
N ALA A 318 -16.18 -20.67 -0.67
CA ALA A 318 -17.43 -21.38 -0.39
C ALA A 318 -18.49 -20.46 0.22
N ASP A 319 -18.11 -19.68 1.24
CA ASP A 319 -19.05 -18.74 1.89
C ASP A 319 -19.51 -17.65 0.93
N PHE A 320 -18.60 -17.12 0.11
CA PHE A 320 -18.94 -16.13 -0.91
C PHE A 320 -19.90 -16.69 -1.96
N VAL A 321 -19.63 -17.91 -2.44
CA VAL A 321 -20.45 -18.61 -3.42
C VAL A 321 -21.85 -18.93 -2.86
N SER A 322 -21.95 -19.41 -1.62
CA SER A 322 -23.24 -19.66 -0.97
C SER A 322 -24.08 -18.39 -0.89
N GLU A 323 -23.47 -17.24 -0.58
CA GLU A 323 -24.21 -15.97 -0.54
C GLU A 323 -24.73 -15.57 -1.95
N ILE A 324 -23.97 -15.83 -3.02
CA ILE A 324 -24.46 -15.64 -4.39
C ILE A 324 -25.63 -16.60 -4.68
N GLU A 325 -25.52 -17.87 -4.33
CA GLU A 325 -26.57 -18.87 -4.55
C GLU A 325 -27.89 -18.48 -3.85
N ARG A 326 -27.80 -17.90 -2.65
CA ARG A 326 -28.94 -17.35 -1.91
C ARG A 326 -29.64 -16.21 -2.64
N LEU A 327 -28.89 -15.31 -3.29
CA LEU A 327 -29.49 -14.21 -4.05
C LEU A 327 -30.41 -14.70 -5.16
N PHE A 328 -30.06 -15.82 -5.80
CA PHE A 328 -30.85 -16.44 -6.85
C PHE A 328 -31.85 -17.49 -6.33
N LYS A 329 -31.94 -17.67 -5.00
CA LYS A 329 -32.74 -18.69 -4.30
C LYS A 329 -32.48 -20.11 -4.79
N LEU A 330 -31.24 -20.39 -5.22
CA LEU A 330 -30.83 -21.69 -5.75
C LEU A 330 -30.73 -22.76 -4.67
N GLU A 331 -30.54 -22.37 -3.40
CA GLU A 331 -30.50 -23.28 -2.25
C GLU A 331 -31.85 -24.03 -2.02
N THR A 332 -32.95 -23.49 -2.54
CA THR A 332 -34.32 -24.07 -2.39
C THR A 332 -34.65 -25.15 -3.42
N ILE A 333 -33.75 -25.44 -4.37
CA ILE A 333 -33.92 -26.45 -5.42
C ILE A 333 -32.87 -27.55 -5.20
N LYS A 334 -33.01 -28.31 -4.12
CA LYS A 334 -32.33 -29.59 -3.93
C LYS A 334 -33.30 -30.65 -3.45
#